data_AF-A0A672KRI7-F1
#
_entry.id   AF-A0A672KRI7-F1
#
_cell.length_a   1.000
_cell.length_b   1.000
_cell.length_c   1.000
_cell.angle_alpha   90.00
_cell.angle_beta   90.00
_cell.angle_gamma   90.00
#
_symmetry.space_group_name_H-M   'P 1'
#
loop_
_entity.id
_entity.type
_entity.pdbx_description
1 polymer ?
#
loop_
_entity_poly.entity_id
_entity_poly.type
_entity_poly.pdbx_seq_one_letter_code
_entity_poly.pdbx_strand_id
1 'polypeptide(L)'
;MKILERKQIIVAFSINIYYKCPAYIFKAKVILAAWLLENAQYKLKTNSLAFSHPRSGYKLSVRAYLAGENSGRGTHLSLYITIMRGDFDSLLPWPFRQNITLTLLDQSGSRNHQTNTFTPDTNSDSFHRPTSDSNVATGFSRFISHGDLEAPRNAVYVRDDTLFIKVKVDTTGLEDL
;
A
#
# COMPACT_ATOMS: atom_id res chain seq x y z
N MET A 1 21.56 12.60 -5.44
CA MET A 1 20.71 13.46 -4.58
C MET A 1 20.10 12.56 -3.53
N LYS A 2 20.47 12.71 -2.25
CA LYS A 2 20.11 11.76 -1.17
C LYS A 2 18.66 11.95 -0.71
N ILE A 3 17.88 10.87 -0.65
CA ILE A 3 16.53 10.82 -0.03
C ILE A 3 16.63 11.22 1.45
N LEU A 4 17.79 10.97 2.08
CA LEU A 4 18.12 11.27 3.48
C LEU A 4 18.07 12.76 3.89
N GLU A 5 18.08 13.72 2.96
CA GLU A 5 18.02 15.16 3.32
C GLU A 5 16.58 15.69 3.49
N ARG A 6 15.56 14.83 3.33
CA ARG A 6 14.16 15.28 3.25
C ARG A 6 13.41 14.98 4.56
N LYS A 7 12.76 16.01 5.12
CA LYS A 7 11.84 15.92 6.27
C LYS A 7 10.80 14.81 6.04
N GLN A 8 10.30 14.19 7.12
CA GLN A 8 9.35 13.06 7.11
C GLN A 8 8.20 13.25 6.08
N ILE A 9 8.30 12.61 4.92
CA ILE A 9 7.24 12.61 3.90
C ILE A 9 6.40 11.35 4.10
N ILE A 10 5.11 11.57 4.40
CA ILE A 10 4.09 10.52 4.42
C ILE A 10 3.35 10.60 3.08
N VAL A 11 3.35 9.51 2.33
CA VAL A 11 2.47 9.35 1.18
C VAL A 11 1.40 8.35 1.58
N ALA A 12 0.18 8.83 1.84
CA ALA A 12 -0.96 8.01 2.18
C ALA A 12 -1.97 8.00 1.02
N PHE A 13 -2.49 6.83 0.67
CA PHE A 13 -3.58 6.68 -0.28
C PHE A 13 -4.54 5.58 0.17
N SER A 14 -5.83 5.78 -0.11
CA SER A 14 -6.87 4.78 0.18
C SER A 14 -7.16 3.93 -1.05
N ILE A 15 -7.31 2.63 -0.84
CA ILE A 15 -7.64 1.63 -1.86
C ILE A 15 -8.95 0.96 -1.46
N ASN A 16 -9.96 1.08 -2.31
CA ASN A 16 -11.09 0.16 -2.21
C ASN A 16 -10.69 -1.15 -2.90
N ILE A 17 -10.53 -2.22 -2.12
CA ILE A 17 -10.25 -3.55 -2.67
C ILE A 17 -11.58 -4.21 -2.95
N TYR A 18 -11.85 -4.38 -4.24
CA TYR A 18 -13.04 -5.04 -4.73
C TYR A 18 -12.67 -6.48 -5.05
N TYR A 19 -13.52 -7.43 -4.67
CA TYR A 19 -13.27 -8.88 -4.84
C TYR A 19 -12.90 -9.29 -6.27
N LYS A 20 -13.30 -8.50 -7.28
CA LYS A 20 -13.01 -8.75 -8.71
C LYS A 20 -11.75 -8.06 -9.24
N CYS A 21 -10.93 -7.42 -8.41
CA CYS A 21 -9.63 -6.83 -8.80
C CYS A 21 -8.56 -7.15 -7.73
N PRO A 22 -7.83 -8.27 -7.84
CA PRO A 22 -6.95 -8.78 -6.77
C PRO A 22 -5.62 -8.02 -6.62
N ALA A 23 -5.31 -7.10 -7.54
CA ALA A 23 -4.04 -6.37 -7.53
C ALA A 23 -4.22 -4.92 -7.95
N TYR A 24 -3.59 -4.03 -7.19
CA TYR A 24 -3.58 -2.60 -7.45
C TYR A 24 -2.13 -2.11 -7.50
N ILE A 25 -1.81 -1.28 -8.49
CA ILE A 25 -0.51 -0.63 -8.62
C ILE A 25 -0.70 0.86 -8.42
N PHE A 26 0.08 1.44 -7.52
CA PHE A 26 0.04 2.85 -7.20
C PHE A 26 1.34 3.52 -7.62
N LYS A 27 1.19 4.67 -8.26
CA LYS A 27 2.29 5.57 -8.58
C LYS A 27 2.42 6.58 -7.44
N ALA A 28 3.54 6.57 -6.74
CA ALA A 28 3.86 7.57 -5.73
C ALA A 28 4.95 8.49 -6.28
N LYS A 29 4.66 9.78 -6.35
CA LYS A 29 5.68 10.78 -6.73
C LYS A 29 6.41 11.22 -5.46
N VAL A 30 7.71 10.97 -5.41
CA VAL A 30 8.68 11.41 -4.40
C VAL A 30 9.02 12.89 -4.65
N ILE A 31 8.04 13.78 -4.53
CA ILE A 31 8.27 15.22 -4.80
C ILE A 31 9.08 15.85 -3.65
N LEU A 32 10.07 16.67 -4.02
CA LEU A 32 10.95 17.49 -3.16
C LEU A 32 10.24 18.45 -2.20
N ALA A 33 8.94 18.67 -2.36
CA ALA A 33 8.18 19.63 -1.58
C ALA A 33 6.87 18.97 -1.15
N ALA A 34 6.77 18.71 0.15
CA ALA A 34 5.49 18.59 0.81
C ALA A 34 4.75 19.92 0.66
N TRP A 35 3.97 20.10 -0.40
CA TRP A 35 2.80 20.98 -0.48
C TRP A 35 1.97 20.51 -1.68
N LEU A 36 0.70 20.18 -1.42
CA LEU A 36 -0.32 19.66 -2.33
C LEU A 36 -0.33 18.15 -2.63
N LEU A 37 -0.65 17.35 -1.61
CA LEU A 37 -1.48 16.15 -1.81
C LEU A 37 -2.63 16.09 -0.80
N GLU A 38 -3.28 17.22 -0.52
CA GLU A 38 -4.64 17.21 0.05
C GLU A 38 -5.73 16.97 -1.00
N ASN A 39 -5.41 16.91 -2.31
CA ASN A 39 -6.46 16.84 -3.33
C ASN A 39 -6.18 15.93 -4.55
N ALA A 40 -5.18 15.06 -4.54
CA ALA A 40 -5.15 14.01 -5.55
C ALA A 40 -5.96 12.80 -5.06
N GLN A 41 -7.28 12.90 -5.21
CA GLN A 41 -8.00 11.73 -5.70
C GLN A 41 -7.36 11.36 -7.04
N TYR A 42 -6.29 10.57 -7.03
CA TYR A 42 -5.90 9.80 -8.20
C TYR A 42 -7.00 8.76 -8.36
N LYS A 43 -8.11 9.22 -8.98
CA LYS A 43 -9.12 8.38 -9.57
C LYS A 43 -8.34 7.55 -10.60
N LEU A 44 -7.95 6.34 -10.19
CA LEU A 44 -7.47 5.33 -11.12
C LEU A 44 -8.47 5.35 -12.27
N LYS A 45 -8.05 5.83 -13.44
CA LYS A 45 -8.86 5.77 -14.63
C LYS A 45 -8.82 4.31 -15.08
N THR A 46 -9.55 3.47 -14.35
CA THR A 46 -9.83 2.11 -14.76
C THR A 46 -10.69 2.25 -16.01
N ASN A 47 -10.13 2.01 -17.19
CA ASN A 47 -10.90 1.68 -18.39
C ASN A 47 -11.51 0.28 -18.20
N SER A 48 -12.31 0.09 -17.16
CA SER A 48 -13.20 -1.05 -17.02
C SER A 48 -14.59 -0.52 -17.33
N LEU A 49 -15.25 -1.09 -18.34
CA LEU A 49 -16.64 -0.78 -18.67
C LEU A 49 -17.47 -0.67 -17.39
N ALA A 50 -18.31 0.36 -17.34
CA ALA A 50 -19.28 0.56 -16.28
C ALA A 50 -20.19 -0.68 -16.20
N PHE A 51 -19.90 -1.57 -15.25
CA PHE A 51 -20.88 -2.53 -14.77
C PHE A 51 -21.39 -2.02 -13.43
N SER A 52 -22.65 -1.61 -13.47
CA SER A 52 -23.47 -1.02 -12.41
C SER A 52 -23.86 -2.02 -11.33
N HIS A 53 -22.88 -2.48 -10.56
CA HIS A 53 -23.12 -3.04 -9.23
C HIS A 53 -22.24 -2.26 -8.25
N PRO A 54 -22.78 -1.78 -7.09
CA PRO A 54 -21.93 -1.30 -6.01
C PRO A 54 -20.94 -2.42 -5.69
N ARG A 55 -19.65 -2.19 -5.95
CA ARG A 55 -18.63 -3.20 -5.70
C ARG A 55 -18.43 -3.28 -4.18
N SER A 56 -19.07 -4.26 -3.53
CA SER A 56 -18.85 -4.61 -2.13
C SER A 56 -17.43 -5.13 -1.94
N GLY A 57 -16.79 -4.82 -0.81
CA GLY A 57 -15.41 -5.25 -0.53
C GLY A 57 -14.76 -4.54 0.65
N TYR A 58 -13.64 -5.10 1.10
CA TYR A 58 -12.84 -4.50 2.15
C TYR A 58 -12.21 -3.19 1.66
N LYS A 59 -12.29 -2.15 2.49
CA LYS A 59 -11.60 -0.88 2.24
C LYS A 59 -10.25 -0.90 2.95
N LEU A 60 -9.16 -0.79 2.21
CA LEU A 60 -7.81 -0.72 2.76
C LEU A 60 -7.20 0.67 2.49
N SER A 61 -6.17 1.04 3.23
CA SER A 61 -5.32 2.18 2.94
C SER A 61 -3.87 1.75 3.01
N VAL A 62 -3.03 2.28 2.13
CA VAL A 62 -1.58 2.10 2.19
C VAL A 62 -0.95 3.40 2.64
N ARG A 63 0.01 3.29 3.54
CA ARG A 63 0.84 4.40 3.98
C ARG A 63 2.30 4.06 3.71
N ALA A 64 2.98 4.94 3.00
CA ALA A 64 4.41 4.88 2.76
C ALA A 64 5.11 6.01 3.51
N TYR A 65 6.11 5.66 4.31
CA TYR A 65 6.94 6.60 5.04
C TYR A 65 8.33 6.60 4.44
N LEU A 66 8.63 7.62 3.63
CA LEU A 66 9.90 7.68 2.90
C LEU A 66 11.10 7.78 3.85
N ALA A 67 10.94 8.49 4.96
CA ALA A 67 11.95 8.59 6.02
C ALA A 67 11.88 7.44 7.04
N GLY A 68 11.03 6.43 6.81
CA GLY A 68 10.83 5.31 7.70
C GLY A 68 10.05 5.63 8.98
N GLU A 69 9.59 4.57 9.64
CA GLU A 69 8.87 4.60 10.91
C GLU A 69 9.39 3.49 11.83
N ASN A 70 9.17 3.63 13.13
CA ASN A 70 9.54 2.64 14.14
C ASN A 70 11.02 2.22 14.01
N SER A 71 11.30 0.92 13.96
CA SER A 71 12.67 0.39 13.82
C SER A 71 13.36 0.68 12.49
N GLY A 72 12.66 1.24 11.49
CA GLY A 72 13.23 1.68 10.21
C GLY A 72 13.38 3.19 10.08
N ARG A 73 13.04 3.96 11.11
CA ARG A 73 13.12 5.43 11.10
C ARG A 73 14.54 5.89 10.70
N GLY A 74 14.61 6.81 9.76
CA GLY A 74 15.83 7.42 9.23
C GLY A 74 16.70 6.50 8.36
N THR A 75 16.33 5.23 8.17
CA THR A 75 17.21 4.24 7.53
C THR A 75 16.54 3.40 6.45
N HIS A 76 15.20 3.30 6.47
CA HIS A 76 14.43 2.48 5.55
C HIS A 76 13.22 3.25 5.04
N LEU A 77 12.70 2.85 3.88
CA LEU A 77 11.31 3.10 3.51
C LEU A 77 10.44 2.12 4.33
N SER A 78 9.38 2.63 4.95
CA SER A 78 8.38 1.78 5.64
C SER A 78 7.07 1.78 4.89
N LEU A 79 6.43 0.62 4.78
CA LEU A 79 5.14 0.44 4.13
C LEU A 79 4.16 -0.22 5.09
N TYR A 80 2.97 0.37 5.21
CA TYR A 80 1.90 -0.12 6.08
C TYR A 80 0.57 -0.18 5.35
N ILE A 81 -0.29 -1.07 5.82
CA ILE A 81 -1.68 -1.18 5.42
C ILE A 81 -2.57 -0.93 6.63
N THR A 82 -3.71 -0.30 6.38
CA THR A 82 -4.75 -0.09 7.39
C THR A 82 -6.08 -0.57 6.83
N ILE A 83 -6.85 -1.33 7.60
CA ILE A 83 -8.26 -1.59 7.30
C ILE A 83 -9.05 -0.34 7.67
N MET A 84 -9.79 0.19 6.71
CA MET A 84 -10.66 1.35 6.88
C MET A 84 -12.10 0.88 6.98
N ARG A 85 -12.95 1.65 7.66
CA ARG A 85 -14.39 1.38 7.67
C ARG A 85 -14.97 1.47 6.27
N GLY A 86 -15.63 0.39 5.85
CA GLY A 86 -16.33 0.27 4.57
C GLY A 86 -17.85 0.28 4.74
N ASP A 87 -18.54 0.67 3.67
CA ASP A 87 -20.02 0.74 3.66
C ASP A 87 -20.67 -0.64 3.74
N PHE A 88 -19.92 -1.69 3.38
CA PHE A 88 -20.41 -3.07 3.30
C PHE A 88 -19.82 -3.99 4.39
N ASP A 89 -19.14 -3.44 5.41
CA ASP A 89 -18.43 -4.24 6.43
C ASP A 89 -19.33 -5.24 7.16
N SER A 90 -20.64 -5.00 7.26
CA SER A 90 -21.60 -5.94 7.87
C SER A 90 -21.82 -7.21 7.07
N LEU A 91 -21.49 -7.21 5.78
CA LEU A 91 -21.66 -8.34 4.87
C LEU A 91 -20.37 -9.14 4.67
N LEU A 92 -19.24 -8.65 5.19
CA LEU A 92 -17.93 -9.26 4.99
C LEU A 92 -17.57 -10.20 6.15
N PRO A 93 -16.81 -11.27 5.90
CA PRO A 93 -16.30 -12.11 6.98
C PRO A 93 -15.27 -11.36 7.82
N TRP A 94 -15.23 -11.63 9.13
CA TRP A 94 -14.26 -11.05 10.05
C TRP A 94 -13.70 -12.12 11.02
N PRO A 95 -12.46 -11.96 11.51
CA PRO A 95 -11.45 -10.99 11.10
C PRO A 95 -11.02 -11.16 9.64
N PHE A 96 -10.39 -10.12 9.08
CA PHE A 96 -9.77 -10.16 7.76
C PHE A 96 -8.62 -11.18 7.74
N ARG A 97 -8.63 -12.11 6.79
CA ARG A 97 -7.73 -13.27 6.75
C ARG A 97 -6.82 -13.33 5.51
N GLN A 98 -6.98 -12.39 4.58
CA GLN A 98 -6.33 -12.51 3.30
C GLN A 98 -4.86 -12.10 3.37
N ASN A 99 -3.99 -12.91 2.78
CA ASN A 99 -2.58 -12.56 2.66
C ASN A 99 -2.42 -11.26 1.86
N ILE A 100 -1.59 -10.35 2.37
CA ILE A 100 -1.29 -9.09 1.70
C ILE A 100 0.17 -9.08 1.29
N THR A 101 0.40 -8.85 0.01
CA THR A 101 1.73 -8.68 -0.58
C THR A 101 1.95 -7.24 -0.97
N LEU A 102 2.99 -6.62 -0.41
CA LEU A 102 3.48 -5.29 -0.76
C LEU A 102 4.72 -5.42 -1.61
N THR A 103 4.73 -4.76 -2.75
CA THR A 103 5.84 -4.82 -3.71
C THR A 103 6.26 -3.42 -4.13
N LEU A 104 7.55 -3.10 -3.98
CA LEU A 104 8.18 -1.95 -4.62
C LEU A 104 8.68 -2.38 -6.01
N LEU A 105 8.14 -1.77 -7.05
CA LEU A 105 8.44 -2.16 -8.42
C LEU A 105 9.76 -1.55 -8.88
N ASP A 106 10.70 -2.42 -9.22
CA ASP A 106 11.78 -2.11 -10.14
C ASP A 106 11.26 -1.63 -11.52
N GLN A 107 11.78 -0.49 -11.95
CA GLN A 107 11.45 0.20 -13.20
C GLN A 107 12.52 -0.03 -14.30
N SER A 108 13.61 -0.73 -14.01
CA SER A 108 14.71 -0.99 -14.96
C SER A 108 14.36 -1.96 -16.09
N GLY A 109 13.31 -2.77 -15.89
CA GLY A 109 12.96 -3.88 -16.77
C GLY A 109 13.56 -5.22 -16.35
N SER A 110 14.51 -5.24 -15.39
CA SER A 110 15.08 -6.48 -14.82
C SER A 110 14.05 -7.27 -13.99
N ARG A 111 12.94 -6.63 -13.61
CA ARG A 111 11.86 -7.19 -12.76
C ARG A 111 12.36 -7.60 -11.38
N ASN A 112 13.43 -6.97 -10.91
CA ASN A 112 13.98 -7.21 -9.59
C ASN A 112 13.20 -6.42 -8.52
N HIS A 113 11.92 -6.74 -8.37
CA HIS A 113 11.03 -6.05 -7.43
C HIS A 113 11.32 -6.47 -5.97
N GLN A 114 11.25 -5.53 -5.01
CA GLN A 114 11.27 -5.89 -3.59
C GLN A 114 9.85 -6.23 -3.14
N THR A 115 9.67 -7.41 -2.55
CA THR A 115 8.34 -7.92 -2.19
C THR A 115 8.36 -8.53 -0.81
N ASN A 116 7.45 -8.07 0.06
CA ASN A 116 7.17 -8.71 1.34
C ASN A 116 5.69 -9.05 1.43
N THR A 117 5.38 -10.22 1.97
CA THR A 117 4.02 -10.69 2.23
C THR A 117 3.83 -10.88 3.72
N PHE A 118 2.66 -10.56 4.24
CA PHE A 118 2.26 -10.94 5.58
C PHE A 118 0.88 -11.61 5.58
N THR A 119 0.70 -12.51 6.53
CA THR A 119 -0.59 -13.11 6.86
C THR A 119 -1.19 -12.34 8.03
N PRO A 120 -2.43 -11.84 7.93
CA PRO A 120 -3.13 -11.21 9.04
C PRO A 120 -3.15 -12.08 10.30
N ASP A 121 -2.76 -11.51 11.45
CA ASP A 121 -2.95 -12.16 12.74
C ASP A 121 -4.40 -11.97 13.19
N THR A 122 -5.19 -13.03 13.18
CA THR A 122 -6.61 -12.97 13.51
C THR A 122 -6.89 -12.61 14.97
N ASN A 123 -5.89 -12.63 15.85
CA ASN A 123 -6.03 -12.17 17.24
C ASN A 123 -5.75 -10.68 17.40
N SER A 124 -5.20 -10.02 16.37
CA SER A 124 -4.90 -8.59 16.41
C SER A 124 -6.11 -7.76 16.00
N ASP A 125 -6.41 -6.73 16.80
CA ASP A 125 -7.45 -5.74 16.50
C ASP A 125 -7.21 -4.99 15.18
N SER A 126 -6.00 -5.02 14.65
CA SER A 126 -5.68 -4.45 13.32
C SER A 126 -6.53 -5.09 12.21
N PHE A 127 -6.97 -6.33 12.38
CA PHE A 127 -7.68 -7.11 11.38
C PHE A 127 -9.13 -7.44 11.73
N HIS A 128 -9.62 -6.97 12.89
CA HIS A 128 -11.04 -7.04 13.25
C HIS A 128 -11.87 -6.04 12.45
N ARG A 129 -13.19 -6.21 12.50
CA ARG A 129 -14.13 -5.27 11.88
C ARG A 129 -13.91 -3.87 12.44
N PRO A 130 -13.68 -2.84 11.61
CA PRO A 130 -13.48 -1.48 12.09
C PRO A 130 -14.67 -0.96 12.90
N THR A 131 -14.38 -0.47 14.10
CA THR A 131 -15.35 0.24 14.97
C THR A 131 -15.20 1.76 14.87
N SER A 132 -14.04 2.23 14.41
CA SER A 132 -13.71 3.62 14.08
C SER A 132 -13.46 3.77 12.57
N ASP A 133 -13.02 4.94 12.10
CA ASP A 133 -12.74 5.17 10.68
C ASP A 133 -11.62 4.28 10.13
N SER A 134 -10.69 3.85 10.98
CA SER A 134 -9.55 3.03 10.59
C SER A 134 -8.95 2.26 11.76
N ASN A 135 -8.52 1.02 11.51
CA ASN A 135 -7.79 0.21 12.48
C ASN A 135 -6.33 0.68 12.66
N VAL A 136 -5.59 -0.01 13.53
CA VAL A 136 -4.14 0.16 13.66
C VAL A 136 -3.44 -0.30 12.38
N ALA A 137 -2.48 0.50 11.91
CA ALA A 137 -1.73 0.19 10.70
C ALA A 137 -0.74 -0.98 10.94
N THR A 138 -0.70 -1.94 10.02
CA THR A 138 0.19 -3.11 10.08
C THR A 138 1.00 -3.23 8.79
N GLY A 139 2.29 -3.57 8.91
CA GLY A 139 3.18 -3.70 7.75
C GLY A 139 4.65 -3.80 8.14
N PHE A 140 5.52 -3.23 7.33
CA PHE A 140 6.97 -3.40 7.43
C PHE A 140 7.65 -2.07 7.72
N SER A 141 8.15 -1.92 8.96
CA SER A 141 8.98 -0.77 9.35
C SER A 141 10.29 -0.72 8.55
N ARG A 142 10.86 -1.88 8.21
CA ARG A 142 12.11 -2.00 7.46
C ARG A 142 11.87 -2.68 6.12
N PHE A 143 11.09 -2.05 5.23
CA PHE A 143 10.72 -2.65 3.95
C PHE A 143 11.91 -2.73 2.98
N ILE A 144 12.59 -1.60 2.74
CA ILE A 144 13.84 -1.53 1.98
C ILE A 144 14.74 -0.46 2.60
N SER A 145 16.05 -0.74 2.72
CA SER A 145 17.01 0.25 3.22
C SER A 145 17.11 1.43 2.25
N HIS A 146 17.42 2.63 2.76
CA HIS A 146 17.66 3.78 1.88
C HIS A 146 18.85 3.54 0.94
N GLY A 147 19.88 2.82 1.40
CA GLY A 147 21.02 2.44 0.56
C GLY A 147 20.60 1.60 -0.65
N ASP A 148 19.79 0.56 -0.44
CA ASP A 148 19.30 -0.30 -1.51
C ASP A 148 18.22 0.37 -2.38
N LEU A 149 17.51 1.37 -1.83
CA LEU A 149 16.54 2.17 -2.57
C LEU A 149 17.21 3.15 -3.55
N GLU A 150 18.29 3.81 -3.11
CA GLU A 150 19.02 4.82 -3.88
C GLU A 150 20.07 4.24 -4.81
N ALA A 151 20.81 3.22 -4.36
CA ALA A 151 21.90 2.59 -5.09
C ALA A 151 21.73 1.06 -5.18
N PRO A 152 20.60 0.56 -5.70
CA PRO A 152 20.42 -0.87 -5.96
C PRO A 152 21.44 -1.38 -6.97
N ARG A 153 21.92 -2.62 -6.80
CA ARG A 153 22.88 -3.23 -7.72
C ARG A 153 22.31 -3.49 -9.12
N ASN A 154 21.11 -4.08 -9.21
CA ASN A 154 20.47 -4.55 -10.44
C ASN A 154 18.98 -4.17 -10.51
N ALA A 155 18.63 -2.95 -10.10
CA ALA A 155 17.25 -2.44 -10.14
C ALA A 155 17.25 -0.91 -10.29
N VAL A 156 16.08 -0.33 -10.57
CA VAL A 156 15.83 1.10 -10.50
C VAL A 156 14.48 1.29 -9.82
N TYR A 157 14.47 1.54 -8.51
CA TYR A 157 13.22 1.73 -7.77
C TYR A 157 12.65 3.14 -7.85
N VAL A 158 13.53 4.14 -7.98
CA VAL A 158 13.17 5.55 -8.14
C VAL A 158 13.64 6.02 -9.51
N ARG A 159 12.72 6.57 -10.29
CA ARG A 159 12.98 7.23 -11.58
C ARG A 159 12.09 8.45 -11.67
N ASP A 160 12.63 9.58 -12.11
CA ASP A 160 11.90 10.85 -12.26
C ASP A 160 11.12 11.23 -10.98
N ASP A 161 11.81 11.15 -9.83
CA ASP A 161 11.23 11.39 -8.51
C ASP A 161 9.93 10.58 -8.30
N THR A 162 9.87 9.36 -8.80
CA THR A 162 8.68 8.51 -8.73
C THR A 162 9.09 7.09 -8.38
N LEU A 163 8.34 6.47 -7.48
CA LEU A 163 8.37 5.05 -7.19
C LEU A 163 6.98 4.45 -7.37
N PHE A 164 6.91 3.13 -7.56
CA PHE A 164 5.64 2.43 -7.72
C PHE A 164 5.51 1.34 -6.66
N ILE A 165 4.41 1.38 -5.92
CA ILE A 165 4.07 0.36 -4.92
C ILE A 165 2.87 -0.42 -5.45
N LYS A 166 3.02 -1.73 -5.54
CA LYS A 166 1.94 -2.66 -5.85
C LYS A 166 1.47 -3.31 -4.56
N VAL A 167 0.16 -3.38 -4.39
CA VAL A 167 -0.50 -4.14 -3.34
C VAL A 167 -1.30 -5.25 -4.00
N LYS A 168 -1.05 -6.47 -3.58
CA LYS A 168 -1.84 -7.64 -3.97
C LYS A 168 -2.49 -8.21 -2.71
N VAL A 169 -3.78 -8.48 -2.80
CA VAL A 169 -4.51 -9.21 -1.75
C VAL A 169 -4.93 -10.53 -2.32
N ASP A 170 -4.66 -11.60 -1.57
CA ASP A 170 -5.09 -12.93 -1.92
C ASP A 170 -6.61 -13.03 -1.83
N THR A 171 -7.29 -13.28 -2.95
CA THR A 171 -8.75 -13.39 -3.01
C THR A 171 -9.25 -14.83 -2.86
N THR A 172 -8.34 -15.79 -2.62
CA THR A 172 -8.71 -17.19 -2.43
C THR A 172 -9.71 -17.32 -1.27
N GLY A 173 -10.84 -18.00 -1.52
CA GLY A 173 -11.91 -18.17 -0.53
C GLY A 173 -12.87 -16.97 -0.39
N LEU A 174 -12.75 -15.95 -1.25
CA LEU A 174 -13.69 -14.82 -1.33
C LEU A 174 -14.48 -14.81 -2.65
N GLU A 175 -14.47 -15.93 -3.38
CA GLU A 175 -15.00 -16.04 -4.75
C GLU A 175 -16.53 -16.02 -4.81
N ASP A 176 -17.19 -16.37 -3.69
CA ASP A 176 -18.66 -16.53 -3.58
C ASP A 176 -19.36 -15.38 -2.80
N LEU A 177 -18.65 -14.29 -2.48
CA LEU A 177 -19.19 -13.12 -1.76
C LEU A 177 -19.77 -12.03 -2.68
#